data_AF-A0A0B7GNH4-F1
#
_entry.id   AF-A0A0B7GNH4-F1
#
_cell.length_a   1.000
_cell.length_b   1.000
_cell.length_c   1.000
_cell.angle_alpha   90.00
_cell.angle_beta   90.00
_cell.angle_gamma   90.00
#
_symmetry.space_group_name_H-M   'P 1'
#
loop_
_entity.id
_entity.type
_entity.pdbx_description
1 polymer ?
#
loop_
_entity_poly.entity_id
_entity_poly.type
_entity_poly.pdbx_seq_one_letter_code
_entity_poly.pdbx_strand_id
1 'polypeptide(L)'
;MATLELVRKKRNLVKLTEEYYNALSTNVQLSGANIKMVEISSVTANEGKSTTSVNLAAAFARAGHKTLMIDADIRNSVMSGVFSSQRKVSGLTDYLSGQAALHEVINDTDMDNLDVILSGPVSPNPTGLLQSKQFEALLTDLRVRYDYIIVDTSPIGLVIDAAIIAQKCDASFLVTQAGHIKRKAVMKAKEQLEQTGTPFLGVVLNKYNIDLERYGAYGTYGGYGSYGNYGK
;
A
#
# COMPACT_ATOMS: atom_id res chain seq x y z
N MET A 1 18.60 -5.10 -17.32
CA MET A 1 17.81 -4.39 -16.30
C MET A 1 18.43 -4.67 -14.94
N ALA A 2 18.13 -3.87 -13.93
CA ALA A 2 18.65 -4.09 -12.59
C ALA A 2 17.65 -4.96 -11.83
N THR A 3 18.05 -6.17 -11.45
CA THR A 3 17.19 -7.04 -10.65
C THR A 3 17.14 -6.54 -9.21
N LEU A 4 15.94 -6.37 -8.67
CA LEU A 4 15.70 -5.96 -7.30
C LEU A 4 15.58 -7.19 -6.40
N GLU A 5 16.39 -7.23 -5.35
CA GLU A 5 16.35 -8.29 -4.35
C GLU A 5 15.60 -7.83 -3.10
N LEU A 6 14.63 -8.63 -2.65
CA LEU A 6 13.93 -8.33 -1.41
C LEU A 6 14.86 -8.58 -0.21
N VAL A 7 15.11 -7.53 0.58
CA VAL A 7 16.03 -7.61 1.72
C VAL A 7 15.58 -8.72 2.70
N ARG A 8 16.54 -9.50 3.21
CA ARG A 8 16.30 -10.72 4.03
C ARG A 8 15.25 -10.56 5.13
N LYS A 9 15.27 -9.44 5.88
CA LYS A 9 14.28 -9.16 6.94
C LYS A 9 12.86 -9.06 6.39
N LYS A 10 12.69 -8.43 5.22
CA LYS A 10 11.40 -8.26 4.55
C LYS A 10 10.93 -9.59 3.96
N ARG A 11 11.82 -10.39 3.38
CA ARG A 11 11.49 -11.75 2.92
C ARG A 11 10.93 -12.63 4.04
N ASN A 12 11.53 -12.60 5.22
CA ASN A 12 11.02 -13.34 6.37
C ASN A 12 9.62 -12.87 6.79
N LEU A 13 9.37 -11.56 6.74
CA LEU A 13 8.04 -11.02 7.03
C LEU A 13 7.02 -11.50 6.01
N VAL A 14 7.35 -11.48 4.70
CA VAL A 14 6.47 -11.98 3.63
C VAL A 14 6.03 -13.41 3.89
N LYS A 15 6.96 -14.28 4.30
CA LYS A 15 6.64 -15.66 4.66
C LYS A 15 5.77 -15.77 5.92
N LEU A 16 6.06 -14.98 6.95
CA LEU A 16 5.33 -15.05 8.23
C LEU A 16 3.88 -14.59 8.09
N THR A 17 3.61 -13.60 7.23
CA THR A 17 2.28 -13.02 7.04
C THR A 17 1.53 -13.56 5.83
N GLU A 18 2.07 -14.59 5.18
CA GLU A 18 1.61 -15.12 3.89
C GLU A 18 0.09 -15.37 3.83
N GLU A 19 -0.46 -16.12 4.78
CA GLU A 19 -1.89 -16.45 4.82
C GLU A 19 -2.80 -15.22 4.95
N TYR A 20 -2.39 -14.21 5.72
CA TYR A 20 -3.15 -12.97 5.84
C TYR A 20 -3.22 -12.19 4.52
N TYR A 21 -2.12 -12.20 3.76
CA TYR A 21 -2.07 -11.51 2.47
C TYR A 21 -2.68 -12.34 1.33
N ASN A 22 -2.66 -13.67 1.43
CA ASN A 22 -3.44 -14.53 0.55
C ASN A 22 -4.94 -14.20 0.72
N ALA A 23 -5.44 -14.15 1.96
CA ALA A 23 -6.82 -13.75 2.25
C ALA A 23 -7.14 -12.32 1.77
N LEU A 24 -6.22 -11.37 1.97
CA LEU A 24 -6.40 -9.99 1.47
C LEU A 24 -6.48 -9.96 -0.07
N SER A 25 -5.61 -10.69 -0.77
CA SER A 25 -5.65 -10.77 -2.23
C SER A 25 -6.95 -11.38 -2.75
N THR A 26 -7.47 -12.43 -2.10
CA THR A 26 -8.77 -13.01 -2.41
C THR A 26 -9.91 -12.02 -2.17
N ASN A 27 -9.88 -11.26 -1.08
CA ASN A 27 -10.90 -10.23 -0.82
C ASN A 27 -10.90 -9.13 -1.88
N VAL A 28 -9.72 -8.72 -2.37
CA VAL A 28 -9.61 -7.78 -3.48
C VAL A 28 -10.24 -8.37 -4.76
N GLN A 29 -9.96 -9.64 -5.08
CA GLN A 29 -10.55 -10.33 -6.23
C GLN A 29 -12.08 -10.44 -6.14
N LEU A 30 -12.61 -10.72 -4.95
CA LEU A 30 -14.05 -10.84 -4.71
C LEU A 30 -14.77 -9.49 -4.70
N SER A 31 -14.04 -8.37 -4.62
CA SER A 31 -14.63 -7.02 -4.60
C SER A 31 -15.10 -6.54 -5.99
N GLY A 32 -14.71 -7.22 -7.07
CA GLY A 32 -15.21 -6.92 -8.41
C GLY A 32 -14.34 -7.49 -9.53
N ALA A 33 -14.97 -7.92 -10.62
CA ALA A 33 -14.29 -8.59 -11.73
C ALA A 33 -13.29 -7.70 -12.51
N ASN A 34 -13.38 -6.38 -12.37
CA ASN A 34 -12.57 -5.40 -13.12
C ASN A 34 -11.57 -4.63 -12.23
N ILE A 35 -11.26 -5.12 -11.02
CA ILE A 35 -10.30 -4.47 -10.14
C ILE A 35 -8.89 -4.99 -10.47
N LYS A 36 -8.09 -4.15 -11.11
CA LYS A 36 -6.73 -4.49 -11.57
C LYS A 36 -5.68 -3.59 -10.95
N MET A 37 -5.94 -2.30 -10.88
CA MET A 37 -5.07 -1.30 -10.27
C MET A 37 -5.63 -0.88 -8.92
N VAL A 38 -4.90 -1.17 -7.84
CA VAL A 38 -5.34 -0.92 -6.47
C VAL A 38 -4.40 0.05 -5.78
N GLU A 39 -4.97 1.17 -5.35
CA GLU A 39 -4.30 2.19 -4.56
C GLU A 39 -4.29 1.81 -3.08
N ILE A 40 -3.15 2.04 -2.42
CA ILE A 40 -2.98 1.77 -0.99
C ILE A 40 -2.44 3.02 -0.32
N SER A 41 -3.25 3.60 0.56
CA SER A 41 -2.87 4.74 1.40
C SER A 41 -2.91 4.41 2.89
N SER A 42 -2.52 5.39 3.71
CA SER A 42 -2.69 5.38 5.16
C SER A 42 -3.09 6.76 5.67
N VAL A 43 -3.47 6.87 6.94
CA VAL A 43 -3.87 8.15 7.53
C VAL A 43 -2.64 9.03 7.77
N THR A 44 -1.56 8.41 8.20
CA THR A 44 -0.29 9.02 8.60
C THR A 44 0.88 8.12 8.19
N ALA A 45 2.11 8.60 8.37
CA ALA A 45 3.31 7.82 8.09
C ALA A 45 3.45 6.62 9.05
N ASN A 46 4.20 5.60 8.63
CA ASN A 46 4.60 4.45 9.45
C ASN A 46 3.45 3.54 9.95
N GLU A 47 2.30 3.53 9.31
CA GLU A 47 1.21 2.58 9.62
C GLU A 47 1.39 1.21 8.96
N GLY A 48 2.44 1.05 8.14
CA GLY A 48 2.80 -0.18 7.44
C GLY A 48 2.10 -0.39 6.10
N LYS A 49 1.58 0.70 5.51
CA LYS A 49 1.13 0.81 4.12
C LYS A 49 2.10 0.16 3.13
N SER A 50 3.34 0.63 3.05
CA SER A 50 4.38 0.09 2.16
C SER A 50 4.67 -1.40 2.37
N THR A 51 4.65 -1.88 3.62
CA THR A 51 4.75 -3.32 3.92
C THR A 51 3.56 -4.08 3.36
N THR A 52 2.35 -3.53 3.52
CA THR A 52 1.10 -4.11 3.01
C THR A 52 1.14 -4.18 1.49
N SER A 53 1.59 -3.12 0.82
CA SER A 53 1.74 -3.05 -0.63
C SER A 53 2.66 -4.13 -1.19
N VAL A 54 3.85 -4.31 -0.61
CA VAL A 54 4.82 -5.36 -1.01
C VAL A 54 4.22 -6.75 -0.83
N ASN A 55 3.60 -7.01 0.31
CA ASN A 55 3.06 -8.33 0.62
C ASN A 55 1.85 -8.68 -0.24
N LEU A 56 0.97 -7.71 -0.51
CA LEU A 56 -0.16 -7.91 -1.40
C LEU A 56 0.31 -8.18 -2.84
N ALA A 57 1.29 -7.42 -3.33
CA ALA A 57 1.89 -7.66 -4.64
C ALA A 57 2.54 -9.06 -4.72
N ALA A 58 3.29 -9.45 -3.68
CA ALA A 58 3.85 -10.78 -3.57
C ALA A 58 2.79 -11.90 -3.51
N ALA A 59 1.61 -11.65 -2.92
CA ALA A 59 0.51 -12.61 -2.89
C ALA A 59 -0.08 -12.84 -4.28
N PHE A 60 -0.35 -11.77 -5.04
CA PHE A 60 -0.80 -11.90 -6.43
C PHE A 60 0.24 -12.60 -7.31
N ALA A 61 1.52 -12.25 -7.17
CA ALA A 61 2.62 -12.86 -7.92
C ALA A 61 2.75 -14.37 -7.64
N ARG A 62 2.68 -14.77 -6.36
CA ARG A 62 2.69 -16.19 -5.94
C ARG A 62 1.47 -16.96 -6.43
N ALA A 63 0.31 -16.30 -6.55
CA ALA A 63 -0.89 -16.88 -7.15
C ALA A 63 -0.80 -17.03 -8.68
N GLY A 64 0.33 -16.65 -9.30
CA GLY A 64 0.60 -16.82 -10.72
C GLY A 64 0.20 -15.62 -11.58
N HIS A 65 -0.24 -14.51 -10.98
CA HIS A 65 -0.59 -13.30 -11.70
C HIS A 65 0.63 -12.46 -12.02
N LYS A 66 0.73 -11.96 -13.25
CA LYS A 66 1.77 -11.01 -13.61
C LYS A 66 1.52 -9.69 -12.88
N THR A 67 2.32 -9.38 -11.87
CA THR A 67 2.03 -8.32 -10.91
C THR A 67 3.08 -7.22 -10.98
N LEU A 68 2.62 -5.98 -10.95
CA LEU A 68 3.48 -4.80 -10.81
C LEU A 68 3.21 -4.12 -9.48
N MET A 69 4.27 -3.72 -8.79
CA MET A 69 4.18 -2.76 -7.70
C MET A 69 4.77 -1.41 -8.13
N ILE A 70 4.04 -0.32 -7.87
CA ILE A 70 4.49 1.05 -8.12
C ILE A 70 4.63 1.76 -6.79
N ASP A 71 5.83 2.24 -6.50
CA ASP A 71 6.12 3.14 -5.40
C ASP A 71 5.88 4.59 -5.84
N ALA A 72 4.67 5.07 -5.58
CA ALA A 72 4.23 6.42 -5.93
C ALA A 72 4.33 7.41 -4.75
N ASP A 73 4.92 7.02 -3.62
CA ASP A 73 5.33 7.94 -2.55
C ASP A 73 6.66 8.63 -2.93
N ILE A 74 6.60 9.47 -3.95
CA ILE A 74 7.77 10.23 -4.47
C ILE A 74 8.18 11.39 -3.53
N ARG A 75 7.56 11.50 -2.35
CA ARG A 75 7.91 12.45 -1.29
C ARG A 75 8.84 11.82 -0.27
N ASN A 76 8.51 10.62 0.21
CA ASN A 76 9.19 9.98 1.33
C ASN A 76 9.13 8.46 1.24
N SER A 77 9.47 7.92 0.07
CA SER A 77 9.57 6.47 -0.13
C SER A 77 10.51 5.80 0.87
N VAL A 78 10.09 4.62 1.32
CA VAL A 78 10.87 3.71 2.17
C VAL A 78 11.35 2.48 1.41
N MET A 79 11.08 2.38 0.10
CA MET A 79 11.29 1.15 -0.68
C MET A 79 12.76 0.86 -0.97
N SER A 80 13.64 1.86 -0.90
CA SER A 80 15.09 1.65 -0.95
C SER A 80 15.63 0.80 0.21
N GLY A 81 14.89 0.74 1.33
CA GLY A 81 15.19 -0.17 2.45
C GLY A 81 14.46 -1.51 2.38
N VAL A 82 13.61 -1.71 1.36
CA VAL A 82 12.84 -2.94 1.13
C VAL A 82 13.48 -3.77 0.03
N PHE A 83 13.85 -3.11 -1.07
CA PHE A 83 14.52 -3.71 -2.21
C PHE A 83 15.95 -3.21 -2.29
N SER A 84 16.89 -4.12 -2.52
CA SER A 84 18.29 -3.81 -2.79
C SER A 84 18.64 -4.12 -4.23
N SER A 85 19.55 -3.36 -4.80
CA SER A 85 20.10 -3.59 -6.14
C SER A 85 21.61 -3.38 -6.13
N GLN A 86 22.33 -4.15 -6.94
CA GLN A 86 23.76 -3.93 -7.17
C GLN A 86 24.02 -2.80 -8.18
N ARG A 87 23.01 -2.37 -8.93
CA ARG A 87 23.11 -1.33 -9.95
C ARG A 87 22.25 -0.13 -9.58
N LYS A 88 22.57 1.03 -10.16
CA LYS A 88 21.69 2.20 -10.08
C LYS A 88 20.34 1.84 -10.72
N VAL A 89 19.27 2.18 -10.02
CA VAL A 89 17.89 1.95 -10.46
C VAL A 89 17.24 3.30 -10.69
N SER A 90 16.73 3.53 -11.90
CA SER A 90 15.87 4.69 -12.19
C SER A 90 14.45 4.38 -11.72
N GLY A 91 13.74 5.41 -11.25
CA GLY A 91 12.40 5.27 -10.69
C GLY A 91 11.35 6.14 -11.36
N LEU A 92 10.18 6.18 -10.75
CA LEU A 92 9.00 6.88 -11.23
C LEU A 92 9.29 8.36 -11.49
N THR A 93 9.98 9.05 -10.58
CA THR A 93 10.36 10.46 -10.75
C THR A 93 11.24 10.67 -11.98
N ASP A 94 12.20 9.77 -12.24
CA ASP A 94 13.10 9.88 -13.39
C ASP A 94 12.30 9.77 -14.70
N TYR A 95 11.38 8.81 -14.78
CA TYR A 95 10.49 8.66 -15.94
C TYR A 95 9.55 9.85 -16.13
N LEU A 96 8.87 10.30 -15.06
CA LEU A 96 7.92 11.41 -15.14
C LEU A 96 8.60 12.74 -15.46
N SER A 97 9.90 12.85 -15.18
CA SER A 97 10.73 14.01 -15.53
C SER A 97 11.39 13.89 -16.92
N GLY A 98 11.14 12.80 -17.65
CA GLY A 98 11.72 12.54 -18.98
C GLY A 98 13.21 12.16 -18.96
N GLN A 99 13.74 11.79 -17.80
CA GLN A 99 15.15 11.42 -17.61
C GLN A 99 15.42 9.93 -17.85
N ALA A 100 14.36 9.10 -17.86
CA ALA A 100 14.44 7.67 -18.11
C ALA A 100 13.27 7.21 -18.99
N ALA A 101 13.51 6.21 -19.83
CA ALA A 101 12.47 5.53 -20.58
C ALA A 101 11.72 4.51 -19.70
N LEU A 102 10.53 4.11 -20.14
CA LEU A 102 9.68 3.21 -19.38
C LEU A 102 10.35 1.87 -19.03
N HIS A 103 11.05 1.26 -19.99
CA HIS A 103 11.73 -0.03 -19.78
C HIS A 103 12.92 0.07 -18.81
N GLU A 104 13.38 1.27 -18.48
CA GLU A 104 14.49 1.49 -17.55
C GLU A 104 14.01 1.63 -16.10
N VAL A 105 12.72 1.90 -15.89
CA VAL A 105 12.13 2.10 -14.56
C VAL A 105 11.28 0.91 -14.09
N ILE A 106 10.93 0.00 -14.99
CA ILE A 106 10.35 -1.30 -14.65
C ILE A 106 11.50 -2.25 -14.35
N ASN A 107 11.57 -2.73 -13.11
CA ASN A 107 12.63 -3.62 -12.66
C ASN A 107 12.03 -4.98 -12.27
N ASP A 108 12.63 -6.01 -12.81
CA ASP A 108 12.44 -7.40 -12.39
C ASP A 108 12.88 -7.58 -10.94
N THR A 109 12.22 -8.48 -10.22
CA THR A 109 12.61 -8.84 -8.84
C THR A 109 13.12 -10.28 -8.76
N ASP A 110 13.68 -10.63 -7.61
CA ASP A 110 13.99 -12.02 -7.25
C ASP A 110 12.76 -12.87 -6.87
N MET A 111 11.55 -12.34 -7.11
CA MET A 111 10.28 -13.05 -6.97
C MET A 111 9.63 -13.20 -8.35
N ASP A 112 9.33 -14.44 -8.73
CA ASP A 112 8.65 -14.72 -10.00
C ASP A 112 7.32 -13.97 -10.10
N ASN A 113 7.00 -13.49 -11.31
CA ASN A 113 5.80 -12.70 -11.63
C ASN A 113 5.66 -11.35 -10.91
N LEU A 114 6.71 -10.84 -10.24
CA LEU A 114 6.68 -9.54 -9.60
C LEU A 114 7.72 -8.59 -10.21
N ASP A 115 7.22 -7.53 -10.82
CA ASP A 115 8.00 -6.38 -11.24
C ASP A 115 7.73 -5.19 -10.30
N VAL A 116 8.68 -4.25 -10.23
CA VAL A 116 8.60 -3.07 -9.37
C VAL A 116 9.09 -1.81 -10.08
N ILE A 117 8.34 -0.72 -9.93
CA ILE A 117 8.79 0.66 -10.20
C ILE A 117 9.03 1.34 -8.84
N LEU A 118 10.28 1.66 -8.53
CA LEU A 118 10.64 2.43 -7.33
C LEU A 118 10.33 3.93 -7.51
N SER A 119 10.22 4.71 -6.43
CA SER A 119 9.90 6.15 -6.52
C SER A 119 10.91 6.95 -7.34
N GLY A 120 12.20 6.59 -7.26
CA GLY A 120 13.29 7.45 -7.75
C GLY A 120 13.59 8.60 -6.79
N PRO A 121 14.38 9.60 -7.22
CA PRO A 121 14.77 10.73 -6.39
C PRO A 121 13.56 11.56 -5.94
N VAL A 122 13.69 12.23 -4.79
CA VAL A 122 12.66 13.15 -4.27
C VAL A 122 12.47 14.29 -5.27
N SER A 123 11.22 14.48 -5.71
CA SER A 123 10.87 15.56 -6.63
C SER A 123 10.65 16.89 -5.88
N PRO A 124 11.10 18.04 -6.42
CA PRO A 124 10.72 19.35 -5.91
C PRO A 124 9.24 19.69 -6.16
N ASN A 125 8.59 19.02 -7.12
CA ASN A 125 7.16 19.17 -7.42
C ASN A 125 6.45 17.81 -7.57
N PRO A 126 6.26 17.05 -6.48
CA PRO A 126 5.65 15.72 -6.50
C PRO A 126 4.25 15.72 -7.14
N THR A 127 3.38 16.60 -6.66
CA THR A 127 1.98 16.67 -7.08
C THR A 127 1.85 16.96 -8.58
N GLY A 128 2.67 17.88 -9.11
CA GLY A 128 2.66 18.19 -10.54
C GLY A 128 3.06 17.01 -11.43
N LEU A 129 4.02 16.18 -11.00
CA LEU A 129 4.40 14.98 -11.74
C LEU A 129 3.26 13.94 -11.75
N LEU A 130 2.58 13.74 -10.63
CA LEU A 130 1.46 12.79 -10.51
C LEU A 130 0.19 13.25 -11.24
N GLN A 131 0.03 14.56 -11.48
CA GLN A 131 -1.05 15.12 -12.29
C GLN A 131 -0.73 15.15 -13.79
N SER A 132 0.51 14.83 -14.18
CA SER A 132 0.94 14.95 -15.56
C SER A 132 0.26 13.93 -16.48
N LYS A 133 0.11 14.29 -17.76
CA LYS A 133 -0.29 13.35 -18.81
C LYS A 133 0.67 12.18 -18.96
N GLN A 134 1.94 12.37 -18.58
CA GLN A 134 2.95 11.31 -18.61
C GLN A 134 2.63 10.19 -17.62
N PHE A 135 2.12 10.54 -16.44
CA PHE A 135 1.67 9.56 -15.45
C PHE A 135 0.42 8.82 -15.92
N GLU A 136 -0.53 9.51 -16.54
CA GLU A 136 -1.73 8.86 -17.11
C GLU A 136 -1.39 7.89 -18.24
N ALA A 137 -0.49 8.30 -19.14
CA ALA A 137 0.01 7.45 -20.23
C ALA A 137 0.73 6.21 -19.68
N LEU A 138 1.55 6.39 -18.63
CA LEU A 138 2.20 5.28 -17.92
C LEU A 138 1.18 4.27 -17.41
N LEU A 139 0.21 4.72 -16.61
CA LEU A 139 -0.77 3.82 -16.02
C LEU A 139 -1.62 3.09 -17.07
N THR A 140 -1.94 3.77 -18.18
CA THR A 140 -2.69 3.17 -19.30
C THR A 140 -1.91 2.05 -19.97
N ASP A 141 -0.62 2.28 -20.22
CA ASP A 141 0.24 1.28 -20.84
C ASP A 141 0.52 0.08 -19.89
N LEU A 142 0.77 0.34 -18.60
CA LEU A 142 0.97 -0.71 -17.60
C LEU A 142 -0.28 -1.57 -17.42
N ARG A 143 -1.49 -0.98 -17.50
CA ARG A 143 -2.76 -1.71 -17.45
C ARG A 143 -2.87 -2.80 -18.51
N VAL A 144 -2.20 -2.69 -19.65
CA VAL A 144 -2.22 -3.73 -20.70
C VAL A 144 -1.23 -4.85 -20.41
N ARG A 145 -0.17 -4.58 -19.64
CA ARG A 145 1.00 -5.48 -19.50
C ARG A 145 0.96 -6.42 -18.29
N TYR A 146 0.20 -6.08 -17.27
CA TYR A 146 0.13 -6.80 -15.99
C TYR A 146 -1.28 -7.31 -15.74
N ASP A 147 -1.49 -8.25 -14.83
CA ASP A 147 -2.81 -8.70 -14.36
C ASP A 147 -3.26 -7.89 -13.14
N TYR A 148 -2.32 -7.53 -12.27
CA TYR A 148 -2.54 -6.67 -11.09
C TYR A 148 -1.46 -5.61 -10.98
N ILE A 149 -1.86 -4.42 -10.54
CA ILE A 149 -0.98 -3.27 -10.28
C ILE A 149 -1.27 -2.73 -8.89
N ILE A 150 -0.29 -2.82 -7.99
CA ILE A 150 -0.39 -2.34 -6.62
C ILE A 150 0.32 -0.98 -6.52
N VAL A 151 -0.38 0.07 -6.13
CA VAL A 151 0.14 1.44 -6.09
C VAL A 151 0.28 1.90 -4.65
N ASP A 152 1.52 1.97 -4.16
CA ASP A 152 1.87 2.47 -2.84
C ASP A 152 1.96 4.00 -2.85
N THR A 153 1.15 4.71 -2.05
CA THR A 153 1.04 6.18 -2.16
C THR A 153 1.49 6.90 -0.90
N SER A 154 1.60 8.23 -0.91
CA SER A 154 1.77 9.01 0.33
C SER A 154 0.56 8.86 1.27
N PRO A 155 0.66 9.11 2.59
CA PRO A 155 -0.51 9.09 3.46
C PRO A 155 -1.55 10.17 3.09
N ILE A 156 -2.78 9.77 2.78
CA ILE A 156 -3.86 10.67 2.36
C ILE A 156 -4.26 11.70 3.43
N GLY A 157 -4.06 11.37 4.70
CA GLY A 157 -4.30 12.32 5.79
C GLY A 157 -3.28 13.46 5.88
N LEU A 158 -2.16 13.38 5.13
CA LEU A 158 -1.09 14.38 5.13
C LEU A 158 -1.01 15.17 3.83
N VAL A 159 -1.18 14.52 2.68
CA VAL A 159 -1.02 15.14 1.35
C VAL A 159 -2.06 14.62 0.36
N ILE A 160 -2.37 15.42 -0.67
CA ILE A 160 -3.40 15.11 -1.66
C ILE A 160 -2.98 14.09 -2.72
N ASP A 161 -1.69 13.76 -2.81
CA ASP A 161 -1.12 12.89 -3.84
C ASP A 161 -1.84 11.55 -3.95
N ALA A 162 -2.19 10.93 -2.81
CA ALA A 162 -2.96 9.69 -2.78
C ALA A 162 -4.33 9.81 -3.44
N ALA A 163 -5.04 10.93 -3.25
CA ALA A 163 -6.34 11.16 -3.87
C ALA A 163 -6.23 11.29 -5.40
N ILE A 164 -5.17 11.97 -5.88
CA ILE A 164 -4.89 12.10 -7.32
C ILE A 164 -4.60 10.75 -7.95
N ILE A 165 -3.83 9.90 -7.25
CA ILE A 165 -3.48 8.56 -7.71
C ILE A 165 -4.72 7.65 -7.67
N ALA A 166 -5.51 7.72 -6.60
CA ALA A 166 -6.73 6.92 -6.44
C ALA A 166 -7.69 7.11 -7.61
N GLN A 167 -7.92 8.35 -8.07
CA GLN A 167 -8.75 8.66 -9.25
C GLN A 167 -8.32 7.93 -10.54
N LYS A 168 -7.07 7.48 -10.61
CA LYS A 168 -6.50 6.79 -11.77
C LYS A 168 -6.49 5.27 -11.58
N CYS A 169 -6.83 4.77 -10.39
CA CYS A 169 -6.89 3.36 -10.02
C CYS A 169 -8.33 2.84 -10.09
N ASP A 170 -8.51 1.52 -10.07
CA ASP A 170 -9.83 0.90 -10.14
C ASP A 170 -10.47 0.79 -8.75
N ALA A 171 -9.64 0.76 -7.71
CA ALA A 171 -10.05 0.72 -6.32
C ALA A 171 -8.98 1.30 -5.39
N SER A 172 -9.38 1.64 -4.16
CA SER A 172 -8.49 2.08 -3.09
C SER A 172 -8.81 1.35 -1.78
N PHE A 173 -7.80 1.16 -0.92
CA PHE A 173 -8.03 0.80 0.47
C PHE A 173 -7.05 1.49 1.41
N LEU A 174 -7.45 1.58 2.67
CA LEU A 174 -6.71 2.31 3.70
C LEU A 174 -6.03 1.33 4.67
N VAL A 175 -4.74 1.49 4.90
CA VAL A 175 -4.01 0.78 5.96
C VAL A 175 -3.97 1.63 7.20
N THR A 176 -4.35 1.08 8.36
CA THR A 176 -4.25 1.80 9.62
C THR A 176 -3.64 0.98 10.76
N GLN A 177 -2.86 1.63 11.62
CA GLN A 177 -2.25 0.98 12.77
C GLN A 177 -3.26 0.78 13.92
N ALA A 178 -3.39 -0.46 14.37
CA ALA A 178 -4.20 -0.84 15.52
C ALA A 178 -3.80 -0.08 16.79
N GLY A 179 -4.80 0.44 17.51
CA GLY A 179 -4.63 1.11 18.80
C GLY A 179 -3.94 2.47 18.75
N HIS A 180 -3.49 2.95 17.58
CA HIS A 180 -2.71 4.19 17.47
C HIS A 180 -3.49 5.33 16.81
N ILE A 181 -4.21 5.06 15.72
CA ILE A 181 -4.95 6.10 15.01
C ILE A 181 -6.37 6.22 15.54
N LYS A 182 -6.77 7.47 15.85
CA LYS A 182 -8.13 7.78 16.28
C LYS A 182 -9.13 7.47 15.18
N ARG A 183 -10.24 6.82 15.52
CA ARG A 183 -11.33 6.49 14.59
C ARG A 183 -11.78 7.68 13.73
N LYS A 184 -11.87 8.89 14.30
CA LYS A 184 -12.22 10.12 13.56
C LYS A 184 -11.26 10.43 12.41
N ALA A 185 -9.97 10.19 12.59
CA ALA A 185 -8.97 10.41 11.55
C ALA A 185 -9.07 9.35 10.43
N VAL A 186 -9.32 8.09 10.79
CA VAL A 186 -9.62 7.01 9.83
C VAL A 186 -10.86 7.34 9.00
N MET A 187 -11.94 7.79 9.65
CA MET A 187 -13.18 8.19 8.96
C MET A 187 -12.95 9.33 7.97
N LYS A 188 -12.17 10.35 8.36
CA LYS A 188 -11.83 11.46 7.47
C LYS A 188 -11.01 10.98 6.26
N ALA A 189 -10.01 10.11 6.47
CA ALA A 189 -9.21 9.55 5.38
C ALA A 189 -10.05 8.71 4.42
N LYS A 190 -10.98 7.90 4.95
CA LYS A 190 -11.98 7.17 4.17
C LYS A 190 -12.83 8.12 3.32
N GLU A 191 -13.38 9.18 3.92
CA GLU A 191 -14.20 10.17 3.21
C GLU A 191 -13.41 10.83 2.06
N GLN A 192 -12.12 11.14 2.28
CA GLN A 192 -11.25 11.70 1.24
C GLN A 192 -11.04 10.73 0.07
N LEU A 193 -10.88 9.43 0.32
CA LEU A 193 -10.78 8.41 -0.73
C LEU A 193 -12.11 8.25 -1.47
N GLU A 194 -13.24 8.19 -0.76
CA GLU A 194 -14.56 8.07 -1.38
C GLU A 194 -14.92 9.29 -2.25
N GLN A 195 -14.50 10.50 -1.84
CA GLN A 195 -14.69 11.72 -2.62
C GLN A 195 -13.95 11.74 -3.96
N THR A 196 -12.99 10.82 -4.18
CA THR A 196 -12.34 10.67 -5.49
C THR A 196 -13.25 10.05 -6.55
N GLY A 197 -14.36 9.43 -6.14
CA GLY A 197 -15.21 8.61 -7.02
C GLY A 197 -14.66 7.20 -7.26
N THR A 198 -13.49 6.88 -6.70
CA THR A 198 -12.87 5.55 -6.78
C THR A 198 -13.52 4.61 -5.77
N PRO A 199 -13.88 3.37 -6.15
CA PRO A 199 -14.35 2.35 -5.21
C PRO A 199 -13.42 2.19 -4.00
N PHE A 200 -13.98 2.31 -2.80
CA PHE A 200 -13.25 2.12 -1.54
C PHE A 200 -13.52 0.71 -0.99
N LEU A 201 -12.50 -0.15 -1.01
CA LEU A 201 -12.65 -1.57 -0.63
C LEU A 201 -12.72 -1.80 0.88
N GLY A 202 -12.19 -0.85 1.66
CA GLY A 202 -12.23 -0.93 3.11
C GLY A 202 -10.91 -0.57 3.78
N VAL A 203 -10.73 -1.11 4.99
CA VAL A 203 -9.60 -0.80 5.87
C VAL A 203 -8.86 -2.07 6.24
N VAL A 204 -7.53 -2.06 6.06
CA VAL A 204 -6.63 -3.09 6.58
C VAL A 204 -6.10 -2.62 7.94
N LEU A 205 -6.46 -3.34 8.99
CA LEU A 205 -5.96 -3.10 10.33
C LEU A 205 -4.60 -3.78 10.50
N ASN A 206 -3.54 -2.99 10.65
CA ASN A 206 -2.16 -3.46 10.70
C ASN A 206 -1.53 -3.30 12.09
N LYS A 207 -0.45 -4.06 12.35
CA LYS A 207 0.25 -4.14 13.65
C LYS A 207 -0.69 -4.55 14.79
N TYR A 208 -1.72 -5.33 14.48
CA TYR A 208 -2.60 -5.91 15.47
C TYR A 208 -1.85 -6.99 16.26
N ASN A 209 -1.98 -6.97 17.58
CA ASN A 209 -1.36 -7.96 18.45
C ASN A 209 -2.36 -9.10 18.73
N ILE A 210 -2.11 -10.24 18.10
CA ILE A 210 -2.97 -11.44 18.15
C ILE A 210 -2.92 -12.11 19.54
N ASP A 211 -1.82 -11.95 20.29
CA ASP A 211 -1.67 -12.55 21.62
C ASP A 211 -2.60 -11.88 22.64
N LEU A 212 -2.88 -10.58 22.50
CA LEU A 212 -3.87 -9.88 23.34
C LEU A 212 -5.29 -10.45 23.17
N GLU A 213 -5.60 -11.05 22.01
CA GLU A 213 -6.89 -11.66 21.73
C GLU A 213 -6.99 -13.07 22.33
N ARG A 214 -5.91 -13.87 22.26
CA ARG A 214 -5.82 -15.22 22.84
C ARG A 214 -5.96 -15.23 24.37
N TYR A 215 -5.63 -14.13 25.05
CA TYR A 215 -5.74 -14.00 26.51
C TYR A 215 -7.03 -13.31 27.02
N GLY A 216 -7.99 -12.99 26.14
CA GLY A 216 -9.37 -12.71 26.54
C GLY A 216 -9.85 -11.27 26.30
N ALA A 217 -10.54 -11.08 25.18
CA ALA A 217 -11.39 -9.92 24.90
C ALA A 217 -12.74 -9.95 25.68
N TYR A 218 -12.69 -10.23 26.99
CA TYR A 218 -13.87 -10.21 27.90
C TYR A 218 -13.71 -9.23 29.09
N GLY A 219 -12.81 -8.25 28.98
CA GLY A 219 -12.42 -7.38 30.10
C GLY A 219 -12.83 -5.91 30.03
N THR A 220 -13.75 -5.48 29.15
CA THR A 220 -14.02 -4.03 29.00
C THR A 220 -15.51 -3.70 28.79
N TYR A 221 -16.39 -4.34 29.55
CA TYR A 221 -17.74 -3.84 29.83
C TYR A 221 -18.11 -4.23 31.27
N GLY A 222 -17.88 -3.33 32.24
CA GLY A 222 -18.23 -3.59 33.63
C GLY A 222 -17.65 -2.59 34.63
N GLY A 223 -17.83 -1.29 34.37
CA GLY A 223 -17.32 -0.22 35.22
C GLY A 223 -18.42 0.71 35.74
N TYR A 224 -19.57 0.17 36.13
CA TYR A 224 -20.59 0.91 36.90
C TYR A 224 -21.22 -0.05 37.92
N GLY A 225 -20.74 0.01 39.15
CA GLY A 225 -21.22 -0.85 40.23
C GLY A 225 -20.45 -0.65 41.53
N SER A 226 -20.26 0.60 41.96
CA SER A 226 -19.84 0.90 43.34
C SER A 226 -20.97 1.63 44.05
N TYR A 227 -22.01 0.88 44.39
CA TYR A 227 -22.96 1.24 45.44
C TYR A 227 -23.24 0.00 46.28
N GLY A 228 -22.99 0.13 47.57
CA GLY A 228 -23.50 -0.76 48.60
C GLY A 228 -22.42 -1.34 49.49
N ASN A 229 -22.69 -1.22 50.80
CA ASN A 229 -22.14 -2.01 51.91
C ASN A 229 -20.87 -1.49 52.59
N TYR A 230 -20.85 -1.18 53.90
CA TYR A 230 -21.83 -1.32 54.98
C TYR A 230 -21.52 -0.29 56.08
N GLY A 231 -22.57 0.24 56.70
CA GLY A 231 -22.50 0.57 58.12
C GLY A 231 -22.61 -0.71 58.94
N LYS A 232 -21.72 -0.83 59.93
CA LYS A 232 -21.96 -1.38 61.27
C LYS A 232 -20.89 -0.82 62.20
#